data_AF-A0A552Z3L1-F1
#
_entry.id   AF-A0A552Z3L1-F1
#
_cell.length_a   1.000
_cell.length_b   1.000
_cell.length_c   1.000
_cell.angle_alpha   90.00
_cell.angle_beta   90.00
_cell.angle_gamma   90.00
#
_symmetry.space_group_name_H-M   'P 1'
#
loop_
_entity.id
_entity.type
_entity.pdbx_description
1 polymer ?
#
loop_
_entity_poly.entity_id
_entity_poly.type
_entity_poly.pdbx_seq_one_letter_code
_entity_poly.pdbx_strand_id
1 'polypeptide(L)'
;MNKLDTAIMQSRQSKPYYHKIILDLLVQLTTSGKHRSLTSFKQSGDKLTSEQKETLRRYTDSIILLLELGMAFHEIKQFLVN
;
A
#
# COMPACT_ATOMS: atom_id res chain seq x y z
N MET A 1 1.86 3.66 16.35
CA MET A 1 1.42 4.03 14.98
C MET A 1 2.54 3.68 14.00
N ASN A 2 2.22 3.04 12.89
CA ASN A 2 3.20 2.64 11.88
C ASN A 2 3.49 3.85 10.97
N LYS A 3 4.71 4.01 10.43
CA LYS A 3 5.10 5.21 9.64
C LYS A 3 4.13 5.52 8.48
N LEU A 4 3.63 4.45 7.83
CA LEU A 4 2.62 4.56 6.77
C LEU A 4 1.31 5.18 7.26
N ASP A 5 0.84 4.79 8.44
CA ASP A 5 -0.41 5.30 9.01
C ASP A 5 -0.31 6.80 9.29
N THR A 6 0.83 7.24 9.85
CA THR A 6 1.14 8.66 10.05
C THR A 6 1.17 9.42 8.72
N ALA A 7 1.86 8.91 7.69
CA ALA A 7 1.94 9.55 6.39
C ALA A 7 0.55 9.69 5.73
N ILE A 8 -0.30 8.68 5.86
CA ILE A 8 -1.69 8.71 5.36
C ILE A 8 -2.51 9.75 6.11
N MET A 9 -2.39 9.84 7.44
CA MET A 9 -3.11 10.84 8.24
C MET A 9 -2.65 12.27 7.97
N GLN A 10 -1.35 12.47 7.75
CA GLN A 10 -0.76 13.78 7.51
C GLN A 10 -0.90 14.26 6.06
N SER A 11 -1.21 13.36 5.12
CA SER A 11 -1.49 13.74 3.74
C SER A 11 -2.66 14.72 3.68
N ARG A 12 -2.49 15.85 2.98
CA ARG A 12 -3.52 16.88 2.80
C ARG A 12 -4.81 16.36 2.16
N GLN A 13 -4.73 15.21 1.48
CA GLN A 13 -5.84 14.56 0.79
C GLN A 13 -6.42 13.38 1.58
N SER A 14 -6.06 13.23 2.87
CA SER A 14 -6.45 12.09 3.69
C SER A 14 -7.97 11.95 3.79
N LYS A 15 -8.46 10.73 3.56
CA LYS A 15 -9.86 10.37 3.74
C LYS A 15 -9.97 9.09 4.56
N PRO A 16 -11.06 8.87 5.32
CA PRO A 16 -11.20 7.72 6.23
C PRO A 16 -10.97 6.36 5.56
N TYR A 17 -11.29 6.25 4.27
CA TYR A 17 -11.18 5.01 3.50
C TYR A 17 -9.81 4.78 2.84
N TYR A 18 -8.92 5.78 2.81
CA TYR A 18 -7.62 5.67 2.12
C TYR A 18 -6.71 4.61 2.72
N HIS A 19 -6.73 4.46 4.05
CA HIS A 19 -5.94 3.45 4.73
C HIS A 19 -6.26 2.04 4.18
N LYS A 20 -7.54 1.73 3.98
CA LYS A 20 -7.95 0.45 3.39
C LYS A 20 -7.45 0.30 1.95
N ILE A 21 -7.63 1.33 1.12
CA ILE A 21 -7.26 1.25 -0.30
C ILE A 21 -5.74 1.11 -0.47
N ILE A 22 -4.94 1.81 0.34
CA ILE A 22 -3.47 1.71 0.31
C ILE A 22 -3.02 0.31 0.74
N LEU A 23 -3.64 -0.27 1.76
CA LEU A 23 -3.34 -1.65 2.15
C LEU A 23 -3.72 -2.67 1.07
N ASP A 24 -4.87 -2.49 0.42
CA ASP A 24 -5.29 -3.35 -0.70
C ASP A 24 -4.33 -3.21 -1.90
N LEU A 25 -3.88 -1.99 -2.21
CA LEU A 25 -2.88 -1.74 -3.24
C LEU A 25 -1.53 -2.42 -2.89
N LEU A 26 -1.05 -2.28 -1.66
CA LEU A 26 0.19 -2.92 -1.20
C LEU A 26 0.11 -4.43 -1.35
N VAL A 27 -1.03 -5.05 -1.02
CA VAL A 27 -1.24 -6.48 -1.19
C VAL A 27 -1.22 -6.87 -2.67
N GLN A 28 -1.90 -6.12 -3.53
CA GLN A 28 -1.89 -6.35 -4.97
C GLN A 28 -0.47 -6.29 -5.54
N LEU A 29 0.28 -5.23 -5.23
CA LEU A 29 1.66 -5.04 -5.70
C LEU A 29 2.61 -6.12 -5.17
N THR A 30 2.49 -6.45 -3.87
CA THR A 30 3.36 -7.43 -3.20
C THR A 30 3.12 -8.86 -3.67
N THR A 31 1.88 -9.18 -4.04
CA THR A 31 1.48 -10.54 -4.44
C THR A 31 1.36 -10.71 -5.95
N SER A 32 1.87 -9.74 -6.72
CA SER A 32 1.77 -9.70 -8.19
C SER A 32 0.33 -9.93 -8.68
N GLY A 33 -0.64 -9.35 -7.98
CA GLY A 33 -2.06 -9.46 -8.30
C GLY A 33 -2.75 -10.76 -7.86
N LYS A 34 -2.04 -11.73 -7.26
CA LYS A 34 -2.65 -12.98 -6.73
C LYS A 34 -3.78 -12.68 -5.76
N HIS A 35 -3.63 -11.64 -4.93
CA HIS A 35 -4.66 -11.18 -4.01
C HIS A 35 -5.06 -9.74 -4.32
N ARG A 36 -6.37 -9.52 -4.44
CA ARG A 36 -6.93 -8.17 -4.72
C ARG A 36 -7.02 -7.29 -3.49
N SER A 37 -6.96 -7.88 -2.30
CA SER A 37 -7.22 -7.18 -1.05
C SER A 37 -6.60 -7.88 0.15
N LEU A 38 -6.39 -7.15 1.23
CA LEU A 38 -5.86 -7.68 2.49
C LEU A 38 -6.78 -8.76 3.08
N THR A 39 -8.09 -8.59 2.95
CA THR A 39 -9.06 -9.61 3.38
C THR A 39 -8.89 -10.91 2.59
N SER A 40 -8.78 -10.83 1.26
CA SER A 40 -8.58 -12.00 0.40
C SER A 40 -7.26 -12.71 0.71
N PHE A 41 -6.18 -11.95 0.94
CA PHE A 41 -4.88 -12.51 1.34
C PHE A 41 -4.99 -13.25 2.68
N LYS A 42 -5.60 -12.64 3.70
CA LYS A 42 -5.79 -13.25 5.02
C LYS A 42 -6.65 -14.52 4.96
N GLN A 43 -7.69 -14.53 4.14
CA GLN A 43 -8.57 -15.69 3.95
C GLN A 43 -7.86 -16.85 3.24
N SER A 44 -6.87 -16.57 2.41
CA SER A 44 -6.09 -17.60 1.70
C SER A 44 -5.22 -18.45 2.65
N GLY A 45 -4.86 -17.92 3.82
CA GLY A 45 -3.86 -18.55 4.70
C GLY A 45 -2.42 -18.51 4.14
N ASP A 46 -2.22 -17.85 3.00
CA ASP A 46 -0.92 -17.61 2.40
C ASP A 46 0.00 -16.82 3.33
N LYS A 47 1.31 -17.08 3.22
CA LYS A 47 2.35 -16.33 3.94
C LYS A 47 3.22 -15.62 2.91
N LEU A 48 3.63 -14.39 3.24
CA LEU A 48 4.57 -13.67 2.40
C LEU A 48 5.92 -14.39 2.40
N THR A 49 6.46 -14.64 1.21
CA THR A 49 7.84 -15.10 1.02
C THR A 49 8.83 -14.00 1.44
N SER A 50 10.12 -14.34 1.58
CA SER A 50 11.14 -13.33 1.89
C SER A 50 11.23 -12.23 0.82
N GLU A 51 11.11 -12.60 -0.45
CA GLU A 51 11.07 -11.65 -1.57
C GLU A 51 9.85 -10.74 -1.49
N GLN A 52 8.67 -11.30 -1.24
CA GLN A 52 7.44 -10.50 -1.08
C GLN A 52 7.52 -9.56 0.13
N LYS A 53 8.19 -9.95 1.22
CA LYS A 53 8.41 -9.06 2.37
C LYS A 53 9.31 -7.87 2.01
N GLU A 54 10.33 -8.09 1.20
CA GLU A 54 11.19 -7.01 0.73
C GLU A 54 10.45 -6.09 -0.23
N THR A 55 9.69 -6.66 -1.17
CA THR A 55 8.81 -5.93 -2.08
C THR A 55 7.78 -5.08 -1.33
N LEU A 56 7.13 -5.65 -0.31
CA LEU A 56 6.20 -4.92 0.56
C LEU A 56 6.87 -3.72 1.23
N ARG A 57 8.09 -3.90 1.75
CA ARG A 57 8.86 -2.82 2.37
C ARG A 57 9.16 -1.72 1.36
N ARG A 58 9.67 -2.06 0.18
CA ARG A 58 10.00 -1.08 -0.88
C ARG A 58 8.77 -0.28 -1.29
N TYR A 59 7.64 -0.93 -1.56
CA TYR A 59 6.40 -0.23 -1.92
C TYR A 59 5.85 0.61 -0.77
N THR A 60 5.99 0.16 0.49
CA THR A 60 5.59 0.95 1.66
C THR A 60 6.40 2.24 1.77
N ASP A 61 7.73 2.15 1.66
CA ASP A 61 8.62 3.31 1.67
C ASP A 61 8.33 4.26 0.48
N SER A 62 8.11 3.73 -0.72
CA SER A 62 7.71 4.54 -1.88
C SER A 62 6.39 5.26 -1.62
N ILE A 63 5.34 4.57 -1.16
CA ILE A 63 4.04 5.21 -0.89
C ILE A 63 4.17 6.32 0.15
N ILE A 64 4.96 6.12 1.22
CA ILE A 64 5.21 7.16 2.22
C ILE A 64 5.82 8.39 1.55
N LEU A 65 6.90 8.21 0.78
CA LEU A 65 7.58 9.33 0.11
C LEU A 65 6.65 10.08 -0.85
N LEU A 66 5.84 9.35 -1.63
CA LEU A 66 4.89 9.96 -2.58
C LEU A 66 3.77 10.73 -1.85
N LEU A 67 3.30 10.23 -0.70
CA LEU A 67 2.35 10.94 0.16
C LEU A 67 2.96 12.21 0.77
N GLU A 68 4.23 12.15 1.20
CA GLU A 68 4.98 13.29 1.74
C GLU A 68 5.24 14.38 0.68
N LEU A 69 5.43 13.98 -0.58
CA LEU A 69 5.48 14.89 -1.74
C LEU A 69 4.11 15.51 -2.08
N GLY A 70 3.05 15.10 -1.39
CA GLY A 70 1.71 15.67 -1.54
C GLY A 70 0.89 15.10 -2.70
N MET A 71 1.31 13.98 -3.30
CA MET A 71 0.52 13.34 -4.35
C MET A 71 -0.78 12.75 -3.80
N ALA A 72 -1.84 12.86 -4.58
CA ALA A 72 -3.10 12.22 -4.29
C ALA A 72 -3.01 10.71 -4.53
N PHE A 73 -3.84 9.95 -3.82
CA PHE A 73 -3.84 8.49 -3.92
C PHE A 73 -4.00 7.96 -5.36
N HIS A 74 -4.82 8.60 -6.19
CA HIS A 74 -5.02 8.15 -7.57
C HIS A 74 -3.76 8.32 -8.43
N GLU A 75 -2.97 9.37 -8.18
CA GLU A 75 -1.68 9.61 -8.83
C GLU A 75 -0.66 8.56 -8.39
N ILE A 76 -0.60 8.29 -7.08
CA ILE A 76 0.27 7.24 -6.51
C ILE A 76 -0.06 5.86 -7.13
N LYS A 77 -1.35 5.53 -7.23
CA LYS A 77 -1.78 4.28 -7.85
C LYS A 77 -1.38 4.22 -9.32
N GLN A 78 -1.57 5.29 -10.08
CA GLN A 78 -1.14 5.34 -11.48
C GLN A 78 0.38 5.15 -11.58
N PHE A 79 1.15 5.86 -10.77
CA PHE A 79 2.62 5.80 -10.78
C PHE A 79 3.20 4.41 -10.49
N LEU A 80 2.59 3.66 -9.56
CA LEU A 80 3.10 2.35 -9.13
C LEU A 80 2.62 1.17 -9.97
N VAL A 81 1.56 1.35 -10.77
CA VAL A 81 0.94 0.28 -11.56
C VAL A 81 1.27 0.40 -13.05
N ASN A 82 1.75 1.56 -13.51
CA ASN A 82 2.28 1.78 -14.86
C ASN A 82 3.72 1.26 -15.00
#